data_AF-A0A930VUP1-F1
#
_entry.id   AF-A0A930VUP1-F1
#
_cell.length_a   1.000
_cell.length_b   1.000
_cell.length_c   1.000
_cell.angle_alpha   90.00
_cell.angle_beta   90.00
_cell.angle_gamma   90.00
#
_symmetry.space_group_name_H-M   'P 1'
#
loop_
_entity.id
_entity.type
_entity.pdbx_description
1 polymer ?
#
loop_
_entity_poly.entity_id
_entity_poly.type
_entity_poly.pdbx_seq_one_letter_code
_entity_poly.pdbx_strand_id
1 'polypeptide(L)'
;MTQIVVSMALIVLVAAVVAVYVAFPHRGEDLPGAPWLGRLMRRGARSLPTVEPEPGDVMPSDGGSPEPVESPIQTQVAEPGEVGLGPVPGGIAGQHRA
;
A
#
# COMPACT_ATOMS: atom_id res chain seq x y z
N MET A 1 35.55 -0.68 -28.11
CA MET A 1 35.08 0.67 -27.68
C MET A 1 33.59 0.86 -27.94
N THR A 2 33.13 0.73 -29.18
CA THR A 2 31.70 0.87 -29.57
C THR A 2 30.75 -0.04 -28.81
N GLN A 3 31.09 -1.31 -28.57
CA GLN A 3 30.24 -2.23 -27.79
C GLN A 3 29.97 -1.75 -26.36
N ILE A 4 30.96 -1.11 -25.71
CA ILE A 4 30.81 -0.58 -24.34
C ILE A 4 29.86 0.61 -24.35
N VAL A 5 29.98 1.48 -25.35
CA VAL A 5 29.07 2.63 -25.52
C VAL A 5 27.64 2.15 -25.76
N VAL A 6 27.46 1.13 -26.61
CA VAL A 6 26.16 0.53 -26.90
C VAL A 6 25.56 -0.11 -25.65
N SER A 7 26.33 -0.86 -24.88
CA SER A 7 25.84 -1.50 -23.66
C SER A 7 25.47 -0.47 -22.59
N MET A 8 26.27 0.59 -22.41
CA MET A 8 25.96 1.71 -21.51
C MET A 8 24.68 2.44 -21.92
N ALA A 9 24.52 2.74 -23.21
CA ALA A 9 23.30 3.38 -23.70
C ALA A 9 22.07 2.48 -23.48
N LEU A 10 22.21 1.16 -23.72
CA LEU A 10 21.14 0.19 -23.53
C LEU A 10 20.67 0.12 -22.07
N ILE A 11 21.59 0.03 -21.10
CA ILE A 11 21.21 -0.01 -19.68
C ILE A 11 20.57 1.30 -19.22
N VAL A 12 21.04 2.46 -19.70
CA VAL A 12 20.41 3.76 -19.40
C VAL A 12 19.00 3.80 -19.99
N LEU A 13 18.82 3.31 -21.21
CA LEU A 13 17.50 3.22 -21.85
C LEU A 13 16.55 2.35 -21.03
N VAL A 14 16.98 1.15 -20.62
CA VAL A 14 16.17 0.24 -19.81
C VAL A 14 15.83 0.85 -18.45
N ALA A 15 16.80 1.48 -17.79
CA ALA A 15 16.57 2.17 -16.51
C ALA A 15 15.54 3.30 -16.65
N ALA A 16 15.64 4.10 -17.71
CA ALA A 16 14.66 5.16 -17.99
C ALA A 16 13.26 4.60 -18.23
N VAL A 17 13.13 3.49 -18.96
CA VAL A 17 11.84 2.80 -19.18
C VAL A 17 11.24 2.34 -17.86
N VAL A 18 12.05 1.72 -16.98
CA VAL A 18 11.59 1.29 -15.65
C VAL A 18 11.17 2.50 -14.81
N ALA A 19 11.96 3.57 -14.79
CA ALA A 19 11.64 4.79 -14.05
C ALA A 19 10.34 5.42 -14.54
N VAL A 20 10.12 5.49 -15.85
CA VAL A 20 8.86 5.97 -16.43
C VAL A 20 7.71 5.04 -16.05
N TYR A 21 7.88 3.72 -16.14
CA TYR A 21 6.86 2.75 -15.75
C TYR A 21 6.48 2.86 -14.26
N VAL A 22 7.45 3.10 -13.37
CA VAL A 22 7.25 3.23 -11.92
C VAL A 22 6.75 4.63 -11.52
N ALA A 23 7.11 5.68 -12.25
CA ALA A 23 6.65 7.04 -11.98
C ALA A 23 5.23 7.31 -12.52
N PHE A 24 4.90 6.80 -13.70
CA PHE A 24 3.58 6.99 -14.34
C PHE A 24 2.44 5.98 -14.02
N PRO A 25 2.54 4.97 -13.13
CA PRO A 25 1.44 4.06 -12.87
C PRO A 25 0.58 4.62 -11.74
N HIS A 26 -0.29 5.59 -12.03
CA HIS A 26 -1.20 6.09 -11.00
C HIS A 26 -2.68 5.85 -11.26
N ARG A 27 -3.23 5.91 -12.48
CA ARG A 27 -4.71 5.78 -12.65
C ARG A 27 -5.22 5.25 -14.01
N GLY A 28 -4.47 4.37 -14.70
CA GLY A 28 -4.90 3.90 -16.02
C GLY A 28 -4.91 4.98 -17.12
N GLU A 29 -4.27 6.12 -16.83
CA GLU A 29 -3.93 7.16 -17.81
C GLU A 29 -2.81 6.68 -18.72
N ASP A 30 -2.93 7.03 -20.00
CA ASP A 30 -1.98 6.61 -21.02
C ASP A 30 -0.63 7.34 -20.83
N LEU A 31 0.49 6.64 -21.04
CA LEU A 31 1.82 7.23 -20.91
C LEU A 31 1.99 8.41 -21.88
N PRO A 32 2.49 9.57 -21.41
CA PRO A 32 2.78 10.70 -22.28
C PRO A 32 3.86 10.30 -23.30
N GLY A 33 3.51 10.36 -24.59
CA GLY A 33 4.38 9.99 -25.71
C GLY A 33 4.23 8.55 -26.24
N ALA A 34 3.50 7.67 -25.53
CA ALA A 34 3.27 6.29 -25.98
C ALA A 34 1.81 5.80 -25.80
N PRO A 35 0.79 6.49 -26.34
CA PRO A 35 -0.62 6.09 -26.19
C PRO A 35 -0.94 4.75 -26.88
N TRP A 36 -0.08 4.29 -27.78
CA TRP A 36 -0.20 2.97 -28.41
C TRP A 36 0.08 1.82 -27.44
N LEU A 37 0.97 2.01 -26.46
CA LEU A 37 1.31 1.01 -25.44
C LEU A 37 0.12 0.78 -24.50
N GLY A 38 -0.55 1.86 -24.08
CA GLY A 38 -1.78 1.79 -23.28
C GLY A 38 -2.89 1.02 -23.99
N ARG A 39 -3.07 1.25 -25.31
CA ARG A 39 -4.04 0.49 -26.13
C ARG A 39 -3.70 -1.00 -26.23
N LEU A 40 -2.42 -1.35 -26.37
CA LEU A 40 -1.95 -2.74 -26.41
C LEU A 40 -2.18 -3.47 -25.09
N MET A 41 -1.85 -2.85 -23.95
CA MET A 41 -2.17 -3.40 -22.63
C MET A 41 -3.68 -3.59 -22.45
N ARG A 42 -4.50 -2.60 -22.83
CA ARG A 42 -5.97 -2.68 -22.74
C ARG A 42 -6.53 -3.78 -23.64
N ARG A 43 -5.94 -3.98 -24.82
CA ARG A 43 -6.29 -5.08 -25.74
C ARG A 43 -5.92 -6.43 -25.11
N GLY A 44 -4.72 -6.56 -24.56
CA GLY A 44 -4.26 -7.78 -23.88
C GLY A 44 -5.14 -8.15 -22.69
N ALA A 45 -5.48 -7.18 -21.85
CA ALA A 45 -6.37 -7.39 -20.71
C ALA A 45 -7.76 -7.91 -21.13
N ARG A 46 -8.34 -7.35 -22.19
CA ARG A 46 -9.63 -7.83 -22.74
C ARG A 46 -9.54 -9.18 -23.43
N SER A 47 -8.35 -9.62 -23.80
CA SER A 47 -8.12 -10.92 -24.43
C SER A 47 -7.90 -12.05 -23.43
N LEU A 48 -7.73 -11.73 -22.14
CA LEU A 48 -7.64 -12.74 -21.11
C LEU A 48 -9.03 -13.32 -20.81
N PRO A 49 -9.16 -14.64 -20.63
CA PRO A 49 -10.38 -15.25 -20.13
C PRO A 49 -10.73 -14.64 -18.77
N THR A 50 -11.97 -14.16 -18.62
CA THR A 50 -12.47 -13.72 -17.32
C THR A 50 -12.75 -14.94 -16.46
N VAL A 51 -12.29 -14.94 -15.22
CA VAL A 51 -12.66 -15.95 -14.23
C VAL A 51 -14.07 -15.59 -13.75
N GLU A 52 -15.06 -16.40 -14.13
CA GLU A 52 -16.39 -16.34 -13.53
C GLU A 52 -16.26 -16.91 -12.10
N PRO A 53 -16.82 -16.25 -11.07
CA PRO A 53 -16.88 -16.83 -9.74
C PRO A 53 -17.70 -18.12 -9.80
N GLU A 54 -17.14 -19.22 -9.29
CA GLU A 54 -17.86 -20.48 -9.21
C GLU A 54 -18.99 -20.35 -8.16
N PRO A 55 -20.11 -21.08 -8.29
CA PRO A 55 -21.26 -20.99 -7.36
C PRO A 55 -20.95 -21.31 -5.89
N GLY A 56 -19.72 -21.71 -5.56
CA GLY A 56 -19.24 -21.97 -4.20
C GLY A 56 -18.14 -21.03 -3.72
N ASP A 57 -17.75 -20.02 -4.52
CA ASP A 57 -16.77 -19.03 -4.10
C ASP A 57 -17.37 -18.18 -2.96
N VAL A 58 -16.70 -18.20 -1.81
CA VAL A 58 -17.06 -17.39 -0.64
C VAL A 58 -16.75 -15.93 -0.96
N MET A 59 -17.72 -15.24 -1.56
CA MET A 59 -17.71 -13.78 -1.61
C MET A 59 -17.98 -13.27 -0.19
N PRO A 60 -17.10 -12.44 0.40
CA PRO A 60 -17.38 -11.80 1.68
C PRO A 60 -18.71 -11.05 1.56
N SER A 61 -19.75 -11.56 2.23
CA SER A 61 -21.05 -10.88 2.32
C SER A 61 -20.96 -9.76 3.36
N ASP A 62 -20.01 -8.86 3.20
CA ASP A 62 -19.96 -7.66 4.02
C ASP A 62 -20.72 -6.53 3.31
N GLY A 63 -22.04 -6.72 3.32
CA GLY A 63 -22.99 -5.64 3.56
C GLY A 63 -23.01 -5.21 5.03
N GLY A 64 -21.96 -5.52 5.80
CA GLY A 64 -21.67 -4.87 7.06
C GLY A 64 -20.97 -3.56 6.77
N SER A 65 -21.50 -2.46 7.31
CA SER A 65 -20.76 -1.20 7.43
C SER A 65 -19.31 -1.49 7.81
N PRO A 66 -18.31 -0.78 7.27
CA PRO A 66 -16.93 -0.95 7.71
C PRO A 66 -16.93 -0.76 9.23
N GLU A 67 -16.79 -1.87 9.96
CA GLU A 67 -16.47 -1.84 11.37
C GLU A 67 -15.25 -0.92 11.45
N PRO A 68 -15.29 0.15 12.27
CA PRO A 68 -14.15 1.03 12.41
C PRO A 68 -13.02 0.13 12.91
N VAL A 69 -12.11 -0.22 12.01
CA VAL A 69 -10.93 -0.99 12.36
C VAL A 69 -10.13 -0.03 13.24
N GLU A 70 -10.36 -0.08 14.55
CA GLU A 70 -9.53 0.58 15.54
C GLU A 70 -8.13 0.05 15.30
N SER A 71 -7.34 0.87 14.62
CA SER A 71 -6.00 0.51 14.22
C SER A 71 -5.19 0.29 15.49
N PRO A 72 -4.67 -0.93 15.76
CA PRO A 72 -3.89 -1.20 16.97
C PRO A 72 -2.58 -0.40 17.03
N ILE A 73 -2.25 0.32 15.95
CA ILE A 73 -1.21 1.34 15.91
C ILE A 73 -1.90 2.71 15.91
N GLN A 74 -2.40 3.13 17.07
CA GLN A 74 -2.39 4.56 17.34
C GLN A 74 -0.92 4.97 17.36
N THR A 75 -0.52 5.76 16.37
CA THR A 75 0.71 6.55 16.46
C THR A 75 0.56 7.43 17.69
N GLN A 76 1.05 6.94 18.83
CA GLN A 76 1.29 7.76 19.99
C GLN A 76 2.36 8.75 19.55
N VAL A 77 1.91 9.92 19.11
CA VAL A 77 2.76 11.09 19.00
C VAL A 77 3.35 11.26 20.38
N ALA A 78 4.64 10.97 20.54
CA ALA A 78 5.36 11.31 21.74
C ALA A 78 5.37 12.84 21.82
N GLU A 79 4.43 13.40 22.58
CA GLU A 79 4.53 14.80 22.99
C GLU A 79 5.77 14.94 23.87
N PRO A 80 6.71 15.84 23.53
CA PRO A 80 7.87 16.10 24.34
C PRO A 80 7.42 17.01 25.49
N GLY A 81 6.84 16.44 26.54
CA GLY A 81 6.35 17.24 27.66
C GLY A 81 5.73 16.43 28.78
N GLU A 82 6.52 16.29 29.85
CA GLU A 82 6.06 16.15 31.24
C GLU A 82 5.51 14.79 31.71
N VAL A 83 6.41 14.12 32.44
CA VAL A 83 6.16 13.08 33.43
C VAL A 83 5.15 13.60 34.47
N GLY A 84 3.89 13.16 34.36
CA GLY A 84 2.84 13.48 35.32
C GLY A 84 2.32 12.21 36.03
N LEU A 85 2.53 12.14 37.34
CA LEU A 85 2.12 11.05 38.23
C LEU A 85 0.64 10.64 38.04
N GLY A 86 0.40 9.43 37.55
CA GLY A 86 -0.89 8.75 37.69
C GLY A 86 -1.03 8.12 39.08
N PRO A 87 -2.24 8.08 39.67
CA PRO A 87 -2.47 7.41 40.95
C PRO A 87 -2.36 5.89 40.77
N VAL A 88 -1.49 5.26 41.57
CA VAL A 88 -1.29 3.81 41.62
C VAL A 88 -2.55 3.12 42.16
N PRO A 89 -3.20 2.22 41.41
CA PRO A 89 -4.34 1.47 41.92
C PRO A 89 -3.86 0.20 42.62
N GLY A 90 -4.11 0.14 43.94
CA GLY A 90 -4.13 -1.11 44.69
C GLY A 90 -3.04 -1.25 45.75
N GLY A 91 -3.44 -1.27 47.02
CA GLY A 91 -2.57 -1.71 48.10
C GLY A 91 -3.10 -1.45 49.50
N ILE A 92 -3.66 -2.50 50.11
CA ILE A 92 -3.72 -2.82 51.55
C ILE A 92 -4.56 -1.94 52.50
N ALA A 93 -5.79 -2.42 52.68
CA ALA A 93 -6.52 -2.32 53.94
C ALA A 93 -5.71 -2.98 55.09
N GLY A 94 -5.38 -2.19 56.11
CA GLY A 94 -4.81 -2.62 57.38
C GLY A 94 -4.81 -1.41 58.33
N GLN A 95 -5.81 -1.30 59.21
CA GLN A 95 -5.72 -1.77 60.60
C GLN A 95 -4.98 -0.76 61.53
N HIS A 96 -5.65 -0.45 62.64
CA HIS A 96 -5.17 0.12 63.91
C HIS A 96 -5.21 1.64 64.18
N ARG A 97 -6.07 1.94 65.19
CA ARG A 97 -5.95 2.92 66.30
C ARG A 97 -6.57 4.31 66.15
N ALA A 98 -7.73 4.47 66.80
CA ALA A 98 -7.85 5.36 67.95
C ALA A 98 -8.52 4.56 69.09
#